data_AF-S4AMN0-F1
#
_entry.id   AF-S4AMN0-F1
#
_cell.length_a   1.000
_cell.length_b   1.000
_cell.length_c   1.000
_cell.angle_alpha   90.00
_cell.angle_beta   90.00
_cell.angle_gamma   90.00
#
_symmetry.space_group_name_H-M   'P 1'
#
loop_
_entity.id
_entity.type
_entity.pdbx_description
1 polymer ?
#
loop_
_entity_poly.entity_id
_entity_poly.type
_entity_poly.pdbx_seq_one_letter_code
_entity_poly.pdbx_strand_id
1 'polypeptide(L)' 'MRYVIEVYRSHDGVCGSVASESCGSARPFHGWLELLSLLEPPLPESVTQDGPPLQEPPGADRATP' A
#
# COMPACT_ATOMS: atom_id res chain seq x y z
N MET A 1 -0.85 13.14 -5.32
CA MET A 1 -2.26 12.82 -5.60
C MET A 1 -3.14 13.70 -4.74
N ARG A 2 -4.15 14.36 -5.32
CA ARG A 2 -5.05 15.28 -4.60
C ARG A 2 -6.40 14.60 -4.40
N TYR A 3 -6.92 14.71 -3.18
CA TYR A 3 -8.22 14.20 -2.81
C TYR A 3 -9.13 15.36 -2.37
N VAL A 4 -10.41 15.26 -2.70
CA VAL A 4 -11.47 16.09 -2.14
C VAL A 4 -12.19 15.23 -1.11
N ILE A 5 -12.26 15.70 0.13
CA ILE A 5 -12.85 14.98 1.25
C ILE A 5 -13.94 15.83 1.85
N GLU A 6 -15.16 15.32 1.86
CA GLU A 6 -16.29 15.89 2.58
C GLU A 6 -16.44 15.13 3.90
N VAL A 7 -16.35 15.83 5.02
CA VAL A 7 -16.38 15.23 6.36
C VAL A 7 -17.52 15.84 7.16
N TYR A 8 -18.34 14.98 7.78
CA TYR A 8 -19.36 15.41 8.73
C TYR A 8 -19.38 14.48 9.94
N ARG A 9 -19.84 15.03 11.07
CA ARG A 9 -19.99 14.29 12.32
C ARG A 9 -21.39 13.67 12.36
N SER A 10 -21.46 12.37 12.60
CA SER A 10 -22.70 11.62 12.86
C SER A 10 -22.80 11.30 14.35
N HIS A 11 -23.92 10.69 14.76
CA HIS A 11 -24.13 10.25 16.14
C HIS A 11 -23.09 9.17 16.57
N ASP A 12 -22.70 8.30 15.63
CA ASP A 12 -21.81 7.16 15.88
C ASP A 12 -20.33 7.43 15.52
N GLY A 13 -20.01 8.62 15.01
CA GLY A 13 -18.64 8.99 14.72
C GLY A 13 -18.48 9.98 13.57
N VAL A 14 -17.54 9.69 12.68
CA VAL A 14 -17.21 10.52 11.52
C VAL A 14 -17.57 9.77 10.26
N CYS A 15 -18.28 10.44 9.36
CA CYS A 15 -18.68 9.89 8.08
C CYS A 15 -18.40 10.91 6.97
N GLY A 16 -18.39 10.45 5.73
CA GLY A 16 -18.11 11.33 4.62
C GLY A 16 -17.93 10.62 3.30
N SER A 17 -17.44 11.38 2.34
CA SER A 17 -17.10 10.95 0.99
C SER A 17 -15.68 11.42 0.64
N VAL A 18 -14.93 10.58 -0.05
CA VAL A 18 -13.62 10.92 -0.62
C VAL A 18 -13.63 10.68 -2.11
N ALA A 19 -13.19 11.67 -2.88
CA ALA A 19 -12.98 11.56 -4.32
C ALA A 19 -11.52 11.88 -4.66
N SER A 20 -10.91 11.07 -5.52
CA SER A 20 -9.63 11.42 -6.12
C SER A 20 -9.87 12.42 -7.25
N GLU A 21 -9.03 13.45 -7.39
CA GLU A 21 -9.14 14.38 -8.52
C GLU A 21 -8.97 13.66 -9.87
N SER A 22 -8.28 12.50 -9.88
CA SER A 22 -8.11 11.64 -11.06
C SER A 22 -9.28 10.67 -11.31
N CYS A 23 -10.20 10.50 -10.36
CA CYS A 23 -11.29 9.54 -10.43
C CYS A 23 -12.58 10.19 -9.93
N GLY A 24 -13.49 10.50 -10.86
CA GLY A 24 -14.72 11.25 -10.58
C GLY A 24 -15.75 10.55 -9.68
N SER A 25 -15.48 9.33 -9.22
CA SER A 25 -16.37 8.60 -8.30
C SER A 25 -15.98 8.85 -6.84
N ALA A 26 -16.87 9.52 -6.10
CA ALA A 26 -16.76 9.63 -4.66
C ALA A 26 -17.03 8.28 -3.98
N ARG A 27 -16.21 7.92 -2.99
CA ARG A 27 -16.35 6.70 -2.18
C ARG A 27 -16.75 7.10 -0.76
N PRO A 28 -17.86 6.55 -0.22
CA PRO A 28 -18.25 6.84 1.15
C PRO A 28 -17.26 6.21 2.15
N PHE A 29 -17.19 6.76 3.36
CA PHE A 29 -16.48 6.17 4.49
C PHE A 29 -17.22 6.40 5.82
N HIS A 30 -17.04 5.49 6.77
CA HIS A 30 -17.69 5.43 8.08
C HIS A 30 -16.65 5.30 9.20
N GLY A 31 -15.78 6.30 9.28
CA GLY A 31 -14.80 6.43 10.35
C GLY A 31 -13.42 6.74 9.80
N TRP A 32 -12.53 7.12 10.72
CA TRP A 32 -11.17 7.53 10.37
C TRP A 32 -10.35 6.42 9.73
N LEU A 33 -10.50 5.17 10.19
CA LEU A 33 -9.74 4.05 9.65
C LEU A 33 -10.12 3.75 8.20
N GLU A 34 -11.42 3.77 7.87
CA GLU A 34 -11.88 3.57 6.51
C GLU A 34 -11.40 4.70 5.59
N LEU A 35 -11.43 5.95 6.06
CA LEU A 35 -10.84 7.08 5.32
C LEU A 35 -9.35 6.86 5.04
N LEU A 36 -8.56 6.43 6.04
CA LEU A 36 -7.13 6.18 5.86
C LEU A 36 -6.89 5.10 4.79
N SER A 37 -7.62 3.99 4.84
CA SER A 37 -7.49 2.91 3.83
C SER A 37 -7.85 3.34 2.42
N LEU A 38 -8.75 4.32 2.25
CA LEU A 38 -9.09 4.88 0.95
C LEU A 38 -8.01 5.84 0.41
N LEU A 39 -7.16 6.38 1.29
CA LEU A 39 -6.06 7.28 0.93
C LEU A 39 -4.75 6.54 0.69
N GLU A 40 -4.65 5.29 1.15
CA GLU A 40 -3.48 4.44 0.91
C GLU A 40 -3.33 4.16 -0.59
N PRO A 41 -2.15 4.44 -1.19
CA PRO A 41 -1.90 4.07 -2.57
C PRO A 41 -1.92 2.54 -2.70
N PRO A 42 -2.41 1.98 -3.83
CA PRO A 42 -2.28 0.56 -4.08
C PRO A 42 -0.80 0.21 -4.01
N LEU A 43 -0.47 -0.77 -3.16
CA LEU A 43 0.90 -1.27 -3.07
C LEU A 43 1.29 -1.75 -4.47
N PRO A 44 2.44 -1.32 -5.03
CA PRO A 44 2.88 -1.87 -6.29
C PRO A 44 2.97 -3.40 -6.15
N GLU A 45 2.30 -4.12 -7.04
CA GLU A 45 2.42 -5.57 -7.19
C GLU A 45 3.85 -5.87 -7.67
N SER A 46 4.81 -5.85 -6.75
CA SER A 46 6.24 -6.05 -7.05
C SER A 46 6.95 -6.67 -5.85
N VAL A 47 6.40 -7.77 -5.35
CA VAL A 47 7.20 -8.83 -4.75
C VAL A 47 6.64 -10.15 -5.27
N THR A 48 6.89 -10.43 -6.56
CA THR A 48 7.25 -11.82 -6.89
C THR A 48 8.47 -12.12 -6.03
N GLN A 49 8.28 -13.02 -5.09
CA GLN A 49 9.26 -13.48 -4.13
C GLN A 49 10.42 -14.17 -4.87
N ASP A 50 11.33 -13.40 -5.49
CA ASP A 50 12.65 -13.88 -5.91
C ASP A 50 13.52 -13.81 -4.66
N GLY A 51 13.64 -14.95 -3.98
CA GLY A 51 14.44 -15.10 -2.77
C GLY A 51 15.91 -14.75 -2.99
N PRO A 52 16.68 -14.52 -1.91
CA PRO A 52 18.05 -14.02 -1.99
C PRO A 52 18.98 -14.94 -2.80
N PRO A 53 20.02 -14.39 -3.46
CA PRO A 53 20.96 -15.18 -4.23
C PRO A 53 21.61 -16.22 -3.30
N LEU A 54 21.41 -17.50 -3.62
CA LEU A 54 22.04 -18.60 -2.93
C LEU A 54 23.55 -18.45 -3.16
N GLN A 55 24.25 -17.96 -2.13
CA GLN A 55 25.71 -17.88 -2.13
C GLN A 55 26.25 -19.29 -2.41
N GLU A 56 26.85 -19.49 -3.58
CA GLU A 56 27.67 -20.67 -3.84
C GLU A 56 28.74 -20.77 -2.73
N PRO A 57 28.78 -21.86 -1.94
CA PRO A 57 29.94 -22.10 -1.10
C PRO A 57 31.13 -22.36 -2.04
N PRO A 58 32.25 -21.62 -1.93
CA PRO A 58 33.42 -21.92 -2.74
C PRO A 58 33.89 -23.34 -2.41
N GLY A 59 33.67 -24.23 -3.38
CA GLY A 59 34.12 -25.61 -3.33
C GLY A 59 35.64 -25.63 -3.14
N ALA A 60 36.06 -26.48 -2.21
CA ALA A 60 37.41 -26.98 -2.14
C ALA A 60 37.81 -27.55 -3.51
N ASP A 61 38.91 -27.10 -4.09
CA ASP A 61 39.99 -27.99 -4.51
C ASP A 61 41.27 -27.21 -4.88
N ARG A 62 42.41 -27.83 -4.55
CA ARG A 62 43.64 -27.89 -5.35
C ARG A 62 44.88 -27.12 -4.88
N ALA A 63 45.68 -27.87 -4.12
CA ALA A 63 47.09 -28.21 -4.35
C ALA A 63 48.18 -27.12 -4.45
N THR A 64 49.23 -27.39 -3.68
CA THR A 64 50.66 -27.02 -3.75
C THR A 64 51.18 -26.50 -5.10
N PRO A 65 52.17 -25.60 -5.03
CA PRO A 65 53.54 -26.02 -5.41
C PRO A 65 54.54 -25.99 -4.25
#